data_AF-A2R962-F1
#
_entry.id   AF-A2R962-F1
#
_cell.length_a   1.000
_cell.length_b   1.000
_cell.length_c   1.000
_cell.angle_alpha   90.00
_cell.angle_beta   90.00
_cell.angle_gamma   90.00
#
_symmetry.space_group_name_H-M   'P 1'
#
loop_
_entity.id
_entity.type
_entity.pdbx_description
1 polymer ?
#
loop_
_entity_poly.entity_id
_entity_poly.type
_entity_poly.pdbx_seq_one_letter_code
_entity_poly.pdbx_strand_id
1 'polypeptide(L)'
;MIEDEIYRSSSQFRLWSFTEASLKQLRATTNSVASDRVRAALRRAQEARRSATSSTTGTPAPGSDAENKATEEKQIECLTPEEEQQVVDYYSEQIIQLGENYKPPLPTIVRATAIQYLRRFYLTNSPMTYHPKQIMPCALFLATKTDNYYLSLRQFAEGVPGQ
;
A
#
# COMPACT_ATOMS: atom_id res chain seq x y z
N MET A 1 2.98 11.31 -38.64
CA MET A 1 3.43 10.97 -37.28
C MET A 1 2.57 9.80 -36.79
N ILE A 2 2.74 8.63 -37.41
CA ILE A 2 1.85 7.45 -37.23
C ILE A 2 2.11 6.76 -35.88
N GLU A 3 3.35 6.76 -35.42
CA GLU A 3 3.77 6.16 -34.15
C GLU A 3 3.11 6.84 -32.94
N ASP A 4 3.00 8.18 -32.96
CA ASP A 4 2.29 8.95 -31.93
C ASP A 4 0.81 8.57 -31.83
N GLU A 5 0.14 8.39 -32.96
CA GLU A 5 -1.28 7.99 -32.98
C GLU A 5 -1.46 6.58 -32.41
N ILE A 6 -0.57 5.66 -32.78
CA ILE A 6 -0.56 4.30 -32.24
C ILE A 6 -0.35 4.34 -30.72
N TYR A 7 0.65 5.08 -30.22
CA TYR A 7 0.90 5.20 -28.79
C TYR A 7 -0.28 5.82 -28.04
N ARG A 8 -0.88 6.89 -28.59
CA ARG A 8 -2.04 7.57 -27.98
C ARG A 8 -3.29 6.70 -27.93
N SER A 9 -3.41 5.70 -28.82
CA SER A 9 -4.51 4.73 -28.78
C SER A 9 -4.35 3.67 -27.67
N SER A 10 -3.14 3.51 -27.14
CA SER A 10 -2.81 2.49 -26.13
C SER A 10 -3.51 2.71 -24.78
N SER A 11 -3.70 1.63 -24.03
CA SER A 11 -4.20 1.71 -22.65
C SER A 11 -3.26 2.47 -21.72
N GLN A 12 -1.94 2.41 -21.95
CA GLN A 12 -0.95 3.15 -21.17
C GLN A 12 -1.15 4.65 -21.29
N PHE A 13 -1.32 5.16 -22.51
CA PHE A 13 -1.56 6.59 -22.71
C PHE A 13 -2.92 7.00 -22.14
N ARG A 14 -3.98 6.25 -22.47
CA ARG A 14 -5.35 6.66 -22.15
C ARG A 14 -5.71 6.55 -20.66
N LEU A 15 -5.11 5.61 -19.93
CA LEU A 15 -5.49 5.31 -18.54
C LEU A 15 -4.41 5.65 -17.52
N TRP A 16 -3.14 5.76 -17.94
CA TRP A 16 -2.00 5.86 -17.03
C TRP A 16 -1.00 6.95 -17.40
N SER A 17 -1.41 7.91 -18.23
CA SER A 17 -0.65 9.13 -18.50
C SER A 17 -1.41 10.32 -17.95
N PHE A 18 -0.75 11.10 -17.10
CA PHE A 18 -1.37 12.16 -16.32
C PHE A 18 -0.53 13.43 -16.42
N THR A 19 -1.18 14.58 -16.27
CA THR A 19 -0.44 15.81 -15.92
C THR A 19 -0.02 15.74 -14.46
N GLU A 20 1.06 16.43 -14.10
CA GLU A 20 1.55 16.46 -12.71
C GLU A 20 0.47 16.88 -11.72
N ALA A 21 -0.31 17.91 -12.06
CA ALA A 21 -1.42 18.40 -11.24
C ALA A 21 -2.51 17.33 -11.04
N SER A 22 -2.92 16.65 -12.11
CA SER A 22 -3.94 15.60 -12.03
C SER A 22 -3.46 14.39 -11.22
N LEU A 23 -2.18 14.03 -11.32
CA LEU A 23 -1.58 12.95 -10.56
C LEU A 23 -1.51 13.27 -9.05
N LYS A 24 -1.11 14.51 -8.72
CA LYS A 24 -1.10 15.00 -7.33
C LYS A 24 -2.51 14.98 -6.73
N GLN A 25 -3.50 15.46 -7.47
CA GLN A 25 -4.89 15.43 -7.04
C GLN A 25 -5.42 14.00 -6.84
N LEU A 26 -5.08 13.07 -7.74
CA LEU A 26 -5.46 11.67 -7.61
C LEU A 26 -4.90 11.05 -6.31
N ARG A 27 -3.61 11.26 -6.04
CA ARG A 27 -2.96 10.78 -4.80
C ARG A 27 -3.60 11.38 -3.54
N ALA A 28 -3.83 12.69 -3.53
CA ALA A 28 -4.46 13.37 -2.40
C ALA A 28 -5.88 12.84 -2.14
N THR A 29 -6.64 12.57 -3.21
CA THR A 29 -8.00 12.00 -3.11
C THR A 29 -7.96 10.59 -2.52
N THR A 30 -7.09 9.72 -3.04
CA THR A 30 -6.90 8.35 -2.54
C THR A 30 -6.48 8.33 -1.07
N ASN A 31 -5.51 9.18 -0.70
CA ASN A 31 -5.04 9.31 0.68
C ASN A 31 -6.13 9.82 1.64
N SER A 32 -6.93 10.81 1.24
CA SER A 32 -8.04 11.32 2.06
C SER A 32 -9.06 10.21 2.35
N VAL A 33 -9.48 9.48 1.31
CA VAL A 33 -10.45 8.38 1.46
C VAL A 33 -9.89 7.27 2.36
N ALA A 34 -8.60 6.94 2.22
CA ALA A 34 -7.94 5.96 3.06
C ALA A 34 -7.83 6.42 4.52
N SER A 35 -7.44 7.67 4.74
CA SER A 35 -7.34 8.29 6.07
C SER A 35 -8.69 8.25 6.80
N ASP A 36 -9.78 8.58 6.10
CA ASP A 36 -11.12 8.54 6.68
C ASP A 36 -11.52 7.13 7.08
N ARG A 37 -11.19 6.12 6.26
CA ARG A 37 -11.42 4.71 6.59
C ARG A 37 -10.61 4.26 7.80
N VAL A 38 -9.35 4.66 7.89
CA VAL A 38 -8.46 4.35 9.03
C VAL A 38 -9.01 4.97 10.32
N ARG A 39 -9.34 6.26 10.29
CA ARG A 39 -9.95 6.97 11.44
C ARG A 39 -11.25 6.31 11.89
N ALA A 40 -12.12 5.95 10.94
CA ALA A 40 -13.38 5.27 11.25
C ALA A 40 -13.17 3.87 11.84
N ALA A 41 -12.16 3.12 11.37
CA ALA A 41 -11.82 1.82 11.94
C ALA A 41 -11.28 1.95 13.38
N LEU A 42 -10.44 2.95 13.64
CA LEU A 42 -9.87 3.22 14.95
C LEU A 42 -10.95 3.61 15.97
N ARG A 43 -11.87 4.51 15.62
CA ARG A 43 -13.01 4.88 16.48
C ARG A 43 -13.83 3.65 16.86
N ARG A 44 -14.20 2.82 15.88
CA ARG A 44 -14.94 1.57 16.13
C ARG A 44 -14.19 0.61 17.06
N ALA A 45 -12.88 0.47 16.89
CA ALA A 45 -12.06 -0.39 17.74
C ALA A 45 -11.94 0.15 19.18
N GLN A 46 -11.86 1.48 19.35
CA GLN A 46 -11.84 2.13 20.66
C GLN A 46 -13.18 1.97 21.40
N GLU A 47 -14.30 2.18 20.71
CA GLU A 47 -15.65 1.98 21.25
C GLU A 47 -15.85 0.54 21.72
N ALA A 48 -15.47 -0.44 20.89
CA ALA A 48 -15.53 -1.86 21.26
C ALA A 48 -14.70 -2.20 22.51
N ARG A 49 -13.50 -1.61 22.63
CA ARG A 49 -12.65 -1.77 23.84
C ARG A 49 -13.28 -1.13 25.08
N ARG A 50 -13.86 0.07 24.95
CA ARG A 50 -14.53 0.77 26.07
C ARG A 50 -15.75 -0.03 26.58
N SER A 51 -16.56 -0.57 25.68
CA SER A 51 -17.71 -1.40 26.06
C SER A 51 -17.30 -2.72 26.72
N ALA A 52 -16.20 -3.34 26.30
CA ALA A 52 -15.68 -4.55 26.94
C ALA A 52 -15.18 -4.27 28.38
N THR A 53 -14.41 -3.20 28.59
CA THR A 53 -13.88 -2.83 29.93
C THR A 53 -14.98 -2.48 30.93
N SER A 54 -16.10 -1.90 30.48
CA SER A 54 -17.24 -1.55 31.35
C SER A 54 -18.02 -2.77 31.88
N SER A 55 -17.79 -3.97 31.35
CA SER A 55 -18.49 -5.20 31.76
C SER A 55 -17.75 -6.01 32.84
N THR A 56 -16.52 -5.63 33.23
CA THR A 56 -15.68 -6.36 34.19
C THR A 56 -15.50 -5.69 35.57
N THR A 57 -16.10 -4.53 35.82
CA THR A 57 -15.96 -3.78 37.10
C THR A 57 -17.26 -3.77 37.90
N GLY A 58 -17.54 -4.90 38.54
CA GLY A 58 -18.66 -5.10 39.48
C GLY A 58 -18.32 -4.88 40.96
N THR A 59 -17.40 -3.98 41.31
CA THR A 59 -17.19 -3.56 42.72
C THR A 59 -16.61 -2.14 42.80
N PRO A 60 -17.34 -1.14 43.31
CA PRO A 60 -16.80 0.20 43.50
C PRO A 60 -16.03 0.28 44.82
N ALA A 61 -14.70 0.46 44.75
CA ALA A 61 -13.91 0.95 45.88
C ALA A 61 -13.81 2.48 45.76
N PRO A 62 -14.21 3.27 46.78
CA PRO A 62 -14.11 4.72 46.75
C PRO A 62 -12.70 5.14 47.17
N GLY A 63 -11.99 5.82 46.28
CA GLY A 63 -10.71 6.46 46.61
C GLY A 63 -9.56 6.04 45.71
N SER A 64 -9.49 6.63 44.53
CA SER A 64 -8.23 7.09 43.97
C SER A 64 -8.55 8.22 43.00
N ASP A 65 -7.90 9.35 43.23
CA ASP A 65 -7.98 10.54 42.41
C ASP A 65 -7.82 10.17 40.95
N ALA A 66 -8.93 10.24 40.22
CA ALA A 66 -8.99 10.20 38.78
C ALA A 66 -8.45 11.53 38.25
N GLU A 67 -7.17 11.80 38.52
CA GLU A 67 -6.39 12.84 37.86
C GLU A 67 -6.26 12.44 36.38
N ASN A 68 -7.28 12.84 35.62
CA ASN A 68 -7.12 13.69 34.46
C ASN A 68 -5.93 13.37 33.52
N LYS A 69 -5.71 12.09 33.23
CA LYS A 69 -5.10 11.63 31.98
C LYS A 69 -6.20 11.05 31.09
N ALA A 70 -7.17 11.91 30.77
CA ALA A 70 -7.67 12.00 29.41
C ALA A 70 -6.43 12.23 28.53
N THR A 71 -5.72 11.13 28.27
CA THR A 71 -4.61 11.08 27.36
C THR A 71 -5.26 11.51 26.07
N GLU A 72 -5.00 12.76 25.68
CA GLU A 72 -5.30 13.31 24.37
C GLU A 72 -5.26 12.13 23.42
N GLU A 73 -6.44 11.75 22.91
CA GLU A 73 -6.59 10.68 21.96
C GLU A 73 -5.70 11.10 20.80
N LYS A 74 -4.42 10.67 20.82
CA LYS A 74 -3.42 11.09 19.85
C LYS A 74 -4.08 10.84 18.52
N GLN A 75 -4.47 11.92 17.84
CA GLN A 75 -5.04 11.84 16.51
C GLN A 75 -4.01 11.04 15.74
N ILE A 76 -4.34 9.79 15.42
CA ILE A 76 -3.36 8.92 14.77
C ILE A 76 -3.07 9.60 13.44
N GLU A 77 -1.87 10.16 13.36
CA GLU A 77 -1.38 10.90 12.22
C GLU A 77 -1.31 9.91 11.06
N CYS A 78 -2.27 10.03 10.15
CA CYS A 78 -2.29 9.23 8.93
C CYS A 78 -1.16 9.74 8.04
N LEU A 79 -0.59 8.84 7.23
CA LEU A 79 0.47 9.20 6.30
C LEU A 79 -0.02 10.33 5.38
N THR A 80 0.86 11.28 5.12
CA THR A 80 0.66 12.28 4.06
C THR A 80 0.81 11.62 2.68
N PRO A 81 0.24 12.21 1.61
CA PRO A 81 0.44 11.71 0.24
C PRO A 81 1.91 11.59 -0.16
N GLU A 82 2.77 12.48 0.36
CA GLU A 82 4.21 12.49 0.12
C GLU A 82 4.91 11.31 0.82
N GLU A 83 4.54 11.01 2.06
CA GLU A 83 5.06 9.84 2.78
C GLU A 83 4.59 8.53 2.15
N GLU A 84 3.32 8.45 1.73
CA GLU A 84 2.83 7.29 0.97
C GLU A 84 3.65 7.07 -0.30
N GLN A 85 4.00 8.15 -1.01
CA GLN A 85 4.84 8.07 -2.20
C GLN A 85 6.25 7.56 -1.87
N GLN A 86 6.87 8.04 -0.79
CA GLN A 86 8.19 7.55 -0.35
C GLN A 86 8.16 6.05 -0.03
N VAL A 87 7.09 5.58 0.63
CA VAL A 87 6.89 4.15 0.90
C VAL A 87 6.81 3.37 -0.42
N VAL A 88 6.02 3.82 -1.38
CA VAL A 88 5.90 3.16 -2.70
C VAL A 88 7.23 3.14 -3.45
N ASP A 89 8.01 4.22 -3.38
CA ASP A 89 9.32 4.30 -4.03
C ASP A 89 10.33 3.36 -3.37
N TYR A 90 10.38 3.30 -2.04
CA TYR A 90 11.20 2.32 -1.30
C TYR A 90 10.87 0.88 -1.73
N TYR A 91 9.59 0.51 -1.76
CA TYR A 91 9.21 -0.83 -2.19
C TYR A 91 9.42 -1.08 -3.69
N SER A 92 9.46 -0.03 -4.51
CA SER A 92 9.86 -0.15 -5.92
C SER A 92 11.34 -0.54 -6.05
N GLU A 93 12.22 -0.01 -5.18
CA GLU A 93 13.62 -0.43 -5.10
C GLU A 93 13.75 -1.87 -4.56
N GLN A 94 12.93 -2.24 -3.58
CA GLN A 94 12.89 -3.61 -3.07
C GLN A 94 12.47 -4.63 -4.15
N ILE A 95 11.62 -4.27 -5.12
CA ILE A 95 11.32 -5.14 -6.28
C ILE A 95 12.59 -5.42 -7.09
N ILE A 96 13.43 -4.42 -7.30
CA ILE A 96 14.67 -4.57 -8.06
C ILE A 96 15.58 -5.57 -7.34
N GLN A 97 15.80 -5.36 -6.04
CA GLN A 97 16.63 -6.24 -5.22
C GLN A 97 16.08 -7.68 -5.19
N LEU A 98 14.77 -7.84 -4.98
CA LEU A 98 14.13 -9.16 -4.97
C LEU A 98 14.30 -9.86 -6.32
N GLY A 99 14.12 -9.15 -7.43
CA GLY A 99 14.30 -9.71 -8.77
C GLY A 99 15.73 -10.12 -9.09
N GLU A 100 16.73 -9.42 -8.55
CA GLU A 100 18.16 -9.78 -8.67
C GLU A 100 18.54 -11.00 -7.82
N ASN A 101 17.81 -11.28 -6.74
CA ASN A 101 18.08 -12.43 -5.86
C ASN A 101 17.70 -13.78 -6.49
N TYR A 102 16.87 -13.80 -7.53
CA TYR A 102 16.53 -15.03 -8.26
C TYR A 102 17.73 -15.55 -9.07
N LYS A 103 17.75 -16.87 -9.30
CA LYS A 103 18.81 -17.54 -10.09
C LYS A 103 18.17 -18.34 -11.24
N PRO A 104 18.32 -17.89 -12.50
CA PRO A 104 18.94 -16.63 -12.94
C PRO A 104 18.14 -15.39 -12.51
N PRO A 105 18.75 -14.18 -12.49
CA PRO A 105 18.05 -12.94 -12.18
C PRO A 105 16.85 -12.71 -13.10
N LEU A 106 15.80 -12.08 -12.56
CA LEU A 106 14.64 -11.74 -13.38
C LEU A 106 15.01 -10.68 -14.42
N PRO A 107 14.54 -10.83 -15.68
CA PRO A 107 14.79 -9.85 -16.72
C PRO A 107 14.38 -8.42 -16.30
N THR A 108 15.12 -7.42 -16.79
CA THR A 108 14.84 -6.01 -16.47
C THR A 108 13.41 -5.60 -16.84
N ILE A 109 12.87 -6.13 -17.94
CA ILE A 109 11.49 -5.87 -18.37
C ILE A 109 10.47 -6.33 -17.32
N VAL A 110 10.63 -7.53 -16.77
CA VAL A 110 9.76 -8.10 -15.72
C VAL A 110 9.76 -7.21 -14.48
N ARG A 111 10.94 -6.76 -14.06
CA ARG A 111 11.10 -5.88 -12.89
C ARG A 111 10.47 -4.51 -13.13
N ALA A 112 10.66 -3.93 -14.31
CA ALA A 112 10.05 -2.66 -14.70
C ALA A 112 8.52 -2.76 -14.73
N THR A 113 7.97 -3.83 -15.31
CA THR A 113 6.53 -4.11 -15.34
C THR A 113 5.97 -4.27 -13.93
N ALA A 114 6.67 -4.97 -13.04
CA ALA A 114 6.28 -5.13 -11.64
C ALA A 114 6.25 -3.79 -10.87
N ILE A 115 7.26 -2.94 -11.04
CA ILE A 115 7.27 -1.58 -10.47
C ILE A 115 6.09 -0.77 -11.02
N GLN A 116 5.78 -0.89 -12.31
CA GLN A 116 4.65 -0.21 -12.90
C GLN A 116 3.33 -0.68 -12.29
N TYR A 117 3.15 -1.99 -12.07
CA TYR A 117 1.98 -2.52 -11.36
C TYR A 117 1.89 -2.02 -9.93
N LEU A 118 2.98 -2.01 -9.18
CA LEU A 118 3.01 -1.50 -7.81
C LEU A 118 2.59 -0.03 -7.76
N ARG A 119 3.21 0.82 -8.60
CA ARG A 119 2.90 2.25 -8.65
C ARG A 119 1.45 2.50 -9.07
N ARG A 120 0.95 1.79 -10.09
CA ARG A 120 -0.44 1.89 -10.55
C ARG A 120 -1.43 1.46 -9.47
N PHE A 121 -1.14 0.37 -8.76
CA PHE A 121 -1.98 -0.11 -7.66
C PHE A 121 -2.14 0.95 -6.57
N TYR A 122 -1.05 1.64 -6.20
CA TYR A 122 -1.05 2.67 -5.16
C TYR A 122 -1.51 4.06 -5.64
N LEU A 123 -1.94 4.23 -6.89
CA LEU A 123 -2.66 5.45 -7.30
C LEU A 123 -4.13 5.42 -6.87
N THR A 124 -4.73 4.24 -6.79
CA THR A 124 -6.15 4.06 -6.40
C THR A 124 -6.32 3.40 -5.04
N ASN A 125 -5.23 2.97 -4.42
CA ASN A 125 -5.22 2.33 -3.10
C ASN A 125 -4.13 2.97 -2.23
N SER A 126 -4.30 2.98 -0.92
CA SER A 126 -3.30 3.51 0.02
C SER A 126 -2.48 2.38 0.67
N PRO A 127 -1.18 2.59 0.93
CA PRO A 127 -0.36 1.72 1.79
C PRO A 127 -0.96 1.48 3.19
N MET A 128 -1.76 2.43 3.69
CA MET A 128 -2.47 2.28 4.96
C MET A 128 -3.58 1.23 4.91
N THR A 129 -4.08 0.89 3.70
CA THR A 129 -5.09 -0.16 3.50
C THR A 129 -4.44 -1.50 3.14
N TYR A 130 -3.47 -1.48 2.23
CA TYR A 130 -2.77 -2.67 1.76
C TYR A 130 -1.27 -2.49 1.89
N HIS A 131 -0.66 -3.24 2.81
CA HIS A 131 0.77 -3.08 3.09
C HIS A 131 1.65 -3.57 1.91
N PRO A 132 2.62 -2.77 1.43
CA PRO A 132 3.42 -3.11 0.25
C PRO A 132 4.21 -4.43 0.35
N LYS A 133 4.63 -4.85 1.55
CA LYS A 133 5.28 -6.17 1.77
C LYS A 133 4.48 -7.34 1.18
N GLN A 134 3.14 -7.24 1.16
CA GLN A 134 2.25 -8.26 0.60
C GLN A 134 1.96 -8.04 -0.89
N ILE A 135 1.82 -6.79 -1.32
CA ILE A 135 1.45 -6.45 -2.71
C ILE A 135 2.65 -6.61 -3.66
N MET A 136 3.85 -6.29 -3.19
CA MET A 136 5.09 -6.35 -3.95
C MET A 136 5.36 -7.73 -4.60
N PRO A 137 5.38 -8.85 -3.87
CA PRO A 137 5.58 -10.16 -4.49
C PRO A 137 4.44 -10.55 -5.45
N CYS A 138 3.20 -10.14 -5.16
CA CYS A 138 2.07 -10.35 -6.07
C CYS A 138 2.25 -9.60 -7.40
N ALA A 139 2.68 -8.33 -7.35
CA ALA A 139 2.97 -7.53 -8.54
C ALA A 139 4.11 -8.13 -9.37
N LEU A 140 5.17 -8.61 -8.70
CA LEU A 140 6.31 -9.27 -9.36
C LEU A 140 5.90 -10.58 -10.04
N PHE A 141 5.14 -11.43 -9.35
CA PHE A 141 4.65 -12.68 -9.93
C PHE A 141 3.63 -12.47 -11.05
N LEU A 142 2.85 -11.39 -11.02
CA LEU A 142 1.96 -11.02 -12.13
C LEU A 142 2.75 -10.54 -13.35
N ALA A 143 3.85 -9.81 -13.13
CA ALA A 143 4.71 -9.33 -14.20
C ALA A 143 5.37 -10.48 -14.97
N THR A 144 5.82 -11.55 -14.30
CA THR A 144 6.40 -12.73 -14.99
C THR A 144 5.41 -13.34 -15.97
N LYS A 145 4.13 -13.42 -15.60
CA LYS A 145 3.06 -13.91 -16.47
C LYS A 145 2.79 -12.98 -17.66
N THR A 146 2.84 -11.66 -17.44
CA THR A 146 2.56 -10.67 -18.49
C THR A 146 3.66 -10.63 -19.54
N ASP A 147 4.91 -10.70 -19.09
CA ASP A 147 6.10 -10.60 -19.96
C ASP A 147 6.54 -11.97 -20.52
N ASN A 148 5.66 -12.97 -20.47
CA ASN A 148 5.91 -14.33 -20.95
C ASN A 148 7.18 -14.98 -20.36
N TYR A 149 7.55 -14.60 -19.13
CA TYR A 149 8.63 -15.21 -18.38
C TYR A 149 8.09 -16.35 -17.52
N TYR A 150 8.34 -17.59 -17.94
CA TYR A 150 7.86 -18.75 -17.20
C TYR A 150 8.62 -18.93 -15.89
N LEU A 151 7.92 -18.74 -14.78
CA LEU A 151 8.39 -19.04 -13.43
C LEU A 151 7.25 -19.70 -12.66
N SER A 152 7.45 -20.93 -12.19
CA SER A 152 6.41 -21.63 -11.43
C SER A 152 6.19 -20.96 -10.08
N LEU A 153 4.98 -21.06 -9.53
CA LEU A 153 4.66 -20.48 -8.23
C LEU A 153 5.54 -21.04 -7.11
N ARG A 154 5.90 -22.34 -7.18
CA ARG A 154 6.78 -22.99 -6.20
C ARG A 154 8.18 -22.37 -6.21
N GLN A 155 8.79 -22.25 -7.40
CA GLN A 155 10.09 -21.60 -7.57
C GLN A 155 10.05 -20.12 -7.19
N PHE A 156 8.96 -19.43 -7.49
CA PHE A 156 8.80 -18.03 -7.09
C PHE A 156 8.77 -17.89 -5.56
N ALA A 157 8.00 -18.73 -4.88
CA ALA A 157 7.82 -18.68 -3.43
C ALA A 157 9.12 -18.96 -2.65
N GLU A 158 10.02 -19.77 -3.20
CA GLU A 158 11.35 -20.01 -2.62
C GLU A 158 12.23 -18.75 -2.56
N GLY A 159 12.04 -17.81 -3.50
CA GLY A 159 12.80 -16.57 -3.55
C GLY A 159 12.20 -15.42 -2.75
N VAL A 160 10.95 -15.52 -2.30
CA VAL A 160 10.31 -14.49 -1.48
C VAL A 160 10.69 -14.70 -0.02
N PRO A 161 11.32 -13.73 0.66
CA PRO A 161 11.61 -13.84 2.08
C PRO A 161 10.33 -14.18 2.86
N GLY A 162 10.39 -15.23 3.68
CA GLY A 162 9.24 -15.73 4.44
C GLY A 162 8.54 -14.62 5.24
N GLN A 163 7.21 -14.77 5.37
CA GLN A 163 6.37 -13.81 6.11
C GLN A 163 6.83 -13.62 7.55
#